data_AF-A0A9Q4RBN7-F1
#
_entry.id   AF-A0A9Q4RBN7-F1
#
_cell.length_a   1.000
_cell.length_b   1.000
_cell.length_c   1.000
_cell.angle_alpha   90.00
_cell.angle_beta   90.00
_cell.angle_gamma   90.00
#
_symmetry.space_group_name_H-M   'P 1'
#
loop_
_entity.id
_entity.type
_entity.pdbx_description
1 polymer ?
#
loop_
_entity_poly.entity_id
_entity_poly.type
_entity_poly.pdbx_seq_one_letter_code
_entity_poly.pdbx_strand_id
1 'polypeptide(L)'
;MRIEENYSLEKHNTFHLPVKARWFMEYTNEEELGRIFRDEYFQECLSLHIGSGSNLLFINDFNGVILHSQIKGISVAKETDDLVLLRIGAAEKWDDVVAYAVSKGWGGIENLSGIPGEVGAAAVQNIGAYGTEIKDVVETVETYNQLSFEKRMFTNEECLYSYRDSFFKNEHNDPHIVTYVNIRLSKKPRFSVNYGNLKEELAKYPKITLQAVRDAVISIRHQKLPDPDELGNAGSFFMNPVIPVVHYEKLKRQYPDMPSYPAGEGKVKVPAGWLIEQCGFKGKSHGAVGVYEKQALVLVNLGEAKGHEIALVAESIRTAVHDRFGIEIMPEVKYVG
;
A
#
# COMPACT_ATOMS: atom_id res chain seq x y z
N MET A 1 -1.41 -19.86 -17.57
CA MET A 1 -0.72 -20.27 -16.33
C MET A 1 0.76 -20.41 -16.62
N ARG A 2 1.61 -19.70 -15.87
CA ARG A 2 3.07 -19.75 -15.97
C ARG A 2 3.62 -20.25 -14.63
N ILE A 3 4.56 -21.18 -14.65
CA ILE A 3 5.18 -21.76 -13.45
C ILE A 3 6.69 -21.81 -13.69
N GLU A 4 7.47 -21.23 -12.79
CA GLU A 4 8.93 -21.20 -12.86
C GLU A 4 9.56 -21.57 -11.52
N GLU A 5 10.62 -22.37 -11.57
CA GLU A 5 11.42 -22.74 -10.39
C GLU A 5 12.60 -21.78 -10.22
N ASN A 6 13.00 -21.49 -8.98
CA ASN A 6 14.15 -20.65 -8.64
C ASN A 6 14.12 -19.26 -9.30
N TYR A 7 12.92 -18.65 -9.34
CA TYR A 7 12.64 -17.41 -10.04
C TYR A 7 13.11 -16.17 -9.26
N SER A 8 13.74 -15.20 -9.94
CA SER A 8 14.16 -13.93 -9.33
C SER A 8 12.97 -13.02 -9.06
N LEU A 9 12.84 -12.56 -7.81
CA LEU A 9 11.80 -11.63 -7.37
C LEU A 9 12.21 -10.16 -7.48
N GLU A 10 13.38 -9.84 -8.02
CA GLU A 10 13.91 -8.46 -8.13
C GLU A 10 12.94 -7.48 -8.84
N LYS A 11 12.15 -8.00 -9.79
CA LYS A 11 11.10 -7.23 -10.51
C LYS A 11 9.74 -7.24 -9.82
N HIS A 12 9.59 -7.94 -8.70
CA HIS A 12 8.34 -8.13 -7.96
C HIS A 12 8.50 -7.72 -6.49
N ASN A 13 9.46 -6.85 -6.21
CA ASN A 13 9.57 -6.09 -4.98
C ASN A 13 10.21 -4.75 -5.32
N THR A 14 9.61 -3.65 -4.87
CA THR A 14 10.07 -2.30 -5.27
C THR A 14 11.32 -1.84 -4.53
N PHE A 15 11.83 -2.62 -3.59
CA PHE A 15 13.18 -2.45 -3.06
C PHE A 15 14.27 -2.98 -4.02
N HIS A 16 13.89 -3.74 -5.06
CA HIS A 16 14.79 -4.41 -5.99
C HIS A 16 15.82 -5.31 -5.31
N LEU A 17 15.37 -6.04 -4.28
CA LEU A 17 16.22 -6.98 -3.56
C LEU A 17 16.50 -8.21 -4.43
N PRO A 18 17.75 -8.70 -4.45
CA PRO A 18 18.18 -9.84 -5.26
C PRO A 18 17.80 -11.18 -4.58
N VAL A 19 16.51 -11.37 -4.35
CA VAL A 19 15.94 -12.58 -3.72
C VAL A 19 15.21 -13.44 -4.74
N LYS A 20 15.09 -14.73 -4.45
CA LYS A 20 14.37 -15.71 -5.29
C LYS A 20 13.19 -16.33 -4.57
N ALA A 21 12.23 -16.82 -5.33
CA ALA A 21 11.23 -17.77 -4.87
C ALA A 21 11.60 -19.18 -5.34
N ARG A 22 11.30 -20.21 -4.54
CA ARG A 22 11.38 -21.60 -5.00
C ARG A 22 10.47 -21.81 -6.21
N TRP A 23 9.23 -21.36 -6.12
CA TRP A 23 8.26 -21.38 -7.22
C TRP A 23 7.66 -20.00 -7.41
N PHE A 24 7.56 -19.55 -8.67
CA PHE A 24 6.79 -18.39 -9.06
C PHE A 24 5.70 -18.81 -10.03
N MET A 25 4.47 -18.39 -9.77
CA MET A 25 3.30 -18.79 -10.54
C MET A 25 2.42 -17.61 -10.90
N GLU A 26 2.09 -17.50 -12.18
CA GLU A 26 1.11 -16.54 -12.67
C GLU A 26 -0.14 -17.21 -13.19
N TYR A 27 -1.29 -16.64 -12.82
CA TYR A 27 -2.61 -17.07 -13.25
C TYR A 27 -3.37 -15.90 -13.87
N THR A 28 -4.12 -16.18 -14.94
CA THR A 28 -4.83 -15.15 -15.72
C THR A 28 -6.33 -15.13 -15.44
N ASN A 29 -6.82 -16.11 -14.67
CA ASN A 29 -8.21 -16.26 -14.27
C ASN A 29 -8.31 -17.19 -13.05
N GLU A 30 -9.51 -17.24 -12.46
CA GLU A 30 -9.80 -18.01 -11.24
C GLU A 30 -9.79 -19.53 -11.47
N GLU A 31 -9.98 -19.99 -12.71
CA GLU A 31 -9.89 -21.43 -13.03
C GLU A 31 -8.45 -21.92 -12.95
N GLU A 32 -7.49 -21.15 -13.48
CA GLU A 32 -6.06 -21.45 -13.32
C GLU A 32 -5.63 -21.43 -11.85
N LEU A 33 -6.13 -20.47 -11.06
CA LEU A 33 -5.89 -20.41 -9.64
C LEU A 33 -6.42 -21.67 -8.91
N GLY A 34 -7.64 -22.12 -9.26
CA GLY A 34 -8.20 -23.36 -8.75
C GLY A 34 -7.42 -24.61 -9.16
N ARG A 35 -6.80 -24.62 -10.34
CA ARG A 35 -5.91 -25.73 -10.76
C ARG A 35 -4.64 -25.77 -9.91
N ILE A 36 -4.01 -24.62 -9.64
CA ILE A 36 -2.81 -24.52 -8.78
C ILE A 36 -3.12 -25.07 -7.39
N PHE A 37 -4.23 -24.66 -6.79
CA PHE A 37 -4.58 -25.07 -5.44
C PHE A 37 -5.06 -26.52 -5.29
N ARG A 38 -5.45 -27.18 -6.39
CA ARG A 38 -5.82 -28.60 -6.37
C ARG A 38 -4.64 -29.54 -6.63
N ASP A 39 -3.47 -29.00 -6.91
CA ASP A 39 -2.26 -29.79 -7.08
C ASP A 39 -1.69 -30.19 -5.70
N GLU A 40 -1.59 -31.50 -5.45
CA GLU A 40 -1.17 -32.07 -4.16
C GLU A 40 0.22 -31.58 -3.74
N TYR A 41 1.15 -31.38 -4.69
CA TYR A 41 2.50 -30.91 -4.38
C TYR A 41 2.50 -29.46 -3.90
N PHE A 42 1.69 -28.60 -4.51
CA PHE A 42 1.65 -27.18 -4.14
C PHE A 42 0.80 -26.91 -2.90
N GLN A 43 -0.14 -27.79 -2.54
CA GLN A 43 -0.90 -27.68 -1.30
C GLN A 43 -0.03 -27.77 -0.04
N GLU A 44 1.05 -28.54 -0.08
CA GLU A 44 1.99 -28.67 1.05
C GLU A 44 3.04 -27.55 1.09
N CYS A 45 3.13 -26.74 0.04
CA CYS A 45 4.09 -25.64 -0.02
C CYS A 45 3.53 -24.40 0.69
N LEU A 46 4.39 -23.69 1.43
CA LEU A 46 4.07 -22.34 1.89
C LEU A 46 3.81 -21.45 0.66
N SER A 47 2.63 -20.82 0.59
CA SER A 47 2.27 -19.91 -0.48
C SER A 47 2.16 -18.47 0.03
N LEU A 48 2.51 -17.51 -0.84
CA LEU A 48 2.27 -16.09 -0.61
C LEU A 48 1.77 -15.48 -1.92
N HIS A 49 0.60 -14.84 -1.86
CA HIS A 49 0.09 -14.05 -2.96
C HIS A 49 0.65 -12.62 -2.90
N ILE A 50 1.14 -12.11 -4.02
CA ILE A 50 1.69 -10.76 -4.16
C ILE A 50 1.05 -10.04 -5.36
N GLY A 51 1.03 -8.72 -5.33
CA GLY A 51 0.99 -7.91 -6.56
C GLY A 51 2.40 -7.52 -6.97
N SER A 52 2.59 -6.30 -7.46
CA SER A 52 3.93 -5.72 -7.76
C SER A 52 4.98 -5.69 -6.63
N GLY A 53 4.62 -6.02 -5.40
CA GLY A 53 5.54 -6.00 -4.25
C GLY A 53 5.91 -4.63 -3.71
N SER A 54 5.06 -3.61 -3.91
CA SER A 54 5.28 -2.23 -3.45
C SER A 54 5.16 -2.00 -1.94
N ASN A 55 4.75 -3.03 -1.18
CA ASN A 55 4.62 -2.99 0.29
C ASN A 55 5.25 -4.25 0.94
N LEU A 56 6.26 -4.86 0.31
CA LEU A 56 6.92 -6.07 0.78
C LEU A 56 8.39 -5.84 1.09
N LEU A 57 8.89 -6.50 2.13
CA LEU A 57 10.31 -6.62 2.43
C LEU A 57 10.69 -8.10 2.50
N PHE A 58 11.30 -8.62 1.44
CA PHE A 58 11.88 -9.97 1.43
C PHE A 58 13.19 -9.96 2.19
N ILE A 59 13.23 -10.62 3.35
CA ILE A 59 14.41 -10.69 4.22
C ILE A 59 15.48 -11.62 3.64
N ASN A 60 15.05 -12.73 3.04
CA ASN A 60 15.84 -13.76 2.38
C ASN A 60 15.07 -14.32 1.16
N ASP A 61 15.65 -15.31 0.48
CA ASP A 61 14.94 -16.12 -0.52
C ASP A 61 13.68 -16.76 0.11
N PHE A 62 12.58 -16.73 -0.65
CA PHE A 62 11.31 -17.31 -0.23
C PHE A 62 11.23 -18.78 -0.65
N ASN A 63 11.39 -19.68 0.31
CA ASN A 63 11.33 -21.13 0.07
C ASN A 63 9.88 -21.64 0.00
N GLY A 64 9.11 -21.11 -0.94
CA GLY A 64 7.70 -21.42 -1.14
C GLY A 64 7.21 -21.04 -2.53
N VAL A 65 5.89 -20.94 -2.68
CA VAL A 65 5.21 -20.51 -3.91
C VAL A 65 4.83 -19.05 -3.81
N ILE A 66 5.37 -18.22 -4.70
CA ILE A 66 4.84 -16.88 -4.96
C ILE A 66 3.75 -16.99 -6.02
N LEU A 67 2.54 -16.55 -5.66
CA LEU A 67 1.40 -16.42 -6.56
C LEU A 67 1.28 -14.97 -6.99
N HIS A 68 1.16 -14.72 -8.29
CA HIS A 68 0.98 -13.39 -8.84
C HIS A 68 -0.19 -13.38 -9.84
N SER A 69 -1.11 -12.43 -9.65
CA SER A 69 -2.25 -12.28 -10.54
C SER A 69 -1.84 -11.68 -11.88
N GLN A 70 -2.45 -12.18 -12.95
CA GLN A 70 -2.51 -11.53 -14.26
C GLN A 70 -3.97 -11.32 -14.69
N ILE A 71 -4.91 -11.35 -13.74
CA ILE A 71 -6.32 -11.02 -13.98
C ILE A 71 -6.43 -9.51 -14.22
N LYS A 72 -6.60 -9.12 -15.49
CA LYS A 72 -6.72 -7.74 -15.96
C LYS A 72 -8.11 -7.46 -16.51
N GLY A 73 -8.34 -6.20 -16.85
CA GLY A 73 -9.56 -5.70 -17.44
C GLY A 73 -10.28 -4.73 -16.51
N ILE A 74 -10.82 -3.66 -17.12
CA ILE A 74 -11.74 -2.72 -16.49
C ILE A 74 -13.05 -2.78 -17.28
N SER A 75 -14.15 -3.12 -16.61
CA SER A 75 -15.48 -3.12 -17.22
C SER A 75 -16.48 -2.32 -16.39
N VAL A 76 -17.46 -1.73 -17.06
CA VAL A 76 -18.60 -1.07 -16.40
C VAL A 76 -19.62 -2.14 -16.04
N ALA A 77 -19.78 -2.42 -14.76
CA ALA A 77 -20.75 -3.39 -14.25
C ALA A 77 -22.16 -2.78 -14.13
N LYS A 78 -22.23 -1.48 -13.81
CA LYS A 78 -23.49 -0.73 -13.72
C LYS A 78 -23.23 0.76 -13.98
N GLU A 79 -24.18 1.43 -14.61
CA GLU A 79 -24.08 2.86 -14.88
C GLU A 79 -25.45 3.53 -14.71
N THR A 80 -25.44 4.71 -14.09
CA THR A 80 -26.60 5.60 -13.98
C THR A 80 -26.20 7.01 -14.42
N ASP A 81 -27.11 7.97 -14.38
CA ASP A 81 -26.80 9.37 -14.68
C ASP A 81 -25.79 9.99 -13.69
N ASP A 82 -25.73 9.47 -12.46
CA ASP A 82 -24.92 10.04 -11.38
C ASP A 82 -23.68 9.21 -11.02
N LEU A 83 -23.70 7.91 -11.30
CA LEU A 83 -22.73 6.94 -10.78
C LEU A 83 -22.29 5.95 -11.85
N VAL A 84 -21.10 5.39 -11.66
CA VAL A 84 -20.60 4.24 -12.41
C VAL A 84 -19.99 3.24 -11.43
N LEU A 85 -20.29 1.96 -11.63
CA LEU A 85 -19.65 0.85 -10.92
C LEU A 85 -18.69 0.17 -11.89
N LEU A 86 -17.41 0.19 -11.55
CA LEU A 86 -16.36 -0.50 -12.29
C LEU A 86 -16.04 -1.83 -11.63
N ARG A 87 -15.94 -2.89 -12.43
CA ARG A 87 -15.32 -4.17 -12.03
C ARG A 87 -13.91 -4.20 -12.60
N ILE A 88 -12.92 -4.33 -11.74
CA ILE A 88 -11.52 -4.16 -12.11
C ILE A 88 -10.73 -5.40 -11.71
N GLY A 89 -9.97 -5.96 -12.66
CA GLY A 89 -9.09 -7.10 -12.41
C GLY A 89 -7.99 -6.75 -11.40
N ALA A 90 -7.66 -7.70 -10.52
CA ALA A 90 -6.71 -7.47 -9.43
C ALA A 90 -5.30 -7.07 -9.90
N ALA A 91 -4.89 -7.43 -11.11
CA ALA A 91 -3.57 -7.15 -11.68
C ALA A 91 -3.50 -5.84 -12.49
N GLU A 92 -4.58 -5.04 -12.51
CA GLU A 92 -4.51 -3.69 -13.08
C GLU A 92 -3.62 -2.80 -12.22
N LYS A 93 -2.76 -2.01 -12.86
CA LYS A 93 -1.97 -0.99 -12.16
C LYS A 93 -2.91 0.06 -11.57
N TRP A 94 -2.78 0.32 -10.27
CA TRP A 94 -3.68 1.20 -9.56
C TRP A 94 -3.74 2.60 -10.19
N ASP A 95 -2.58 3.19 -10.49
CA ASP A 95 -2.56 4.55 -11.02
C ASP A 95 -3.11 4.66 -12.45
N ASP A 96 -3.03 3.59 -13.25
CA ASP A 96 -3.64 3.53 -14.59
C ASP A 96 -5.17 3.52 -14.48
N VAL A 97 -5.72 2.86 -13.46
CA VAL A 97 -7.17 2.90 -13.15
C VAL A 97 -7.61 4.30 -12.74
N VAL A 98 -6.81 4.98 -11.90
CA VAL A 98 -7.10 6.37 -11.51
C VAL A 98 -7.05 7.29 -12.74
N ALA A 99 -6.04 7.16 -13.60
CA ALA A 99 -5.94 7.91 -14.85
C ALA A 99 -7.15 7.65 -15.77
N TYR A 100 -7.57 6.39 -15.90
CA TYR A 100 -8.73 6.00 -16.68
C TYR A 100 -10.02 6.66 -16.15
N ALA A 101 -10.28 6.57 -14.84
CA ALA A 101 -11.45 7.20 -14.22
C ALA A 101 -11.48 8.73 -14.41
N VAL A 102 -10.33 9.39 -14.17
CA VAL A 102 -10.18 10.85 -14.37
C VAL A 102 -10.45 11.22 -15.84
N SER A 103 -9.94 10.44 -16.80
CA SER A 103 -10.17 10.68 -18.24
C SER A 103 -11.64 10.59 -18.65
N LYS A 104 -12.44 9.81 -17.91
CA LYS A 104 -13.89 9.65 -18.10
C LYS A 104 -14.72 10.65 -17.31
N GLY A 105 -14.09 11.52 -16.52
CA GLY A 105 -14.81 12.47 -15.65
C GLY A 105 -15.43 11.81 -14.41
N TRP A 106 -14.95 10.63 -14.02
CA TRP A 106 -15.44 9.89 -12.86
C TRP A 106 -14.55 10.15 -11.65
N GLY A 107 -15.12 10.73 -10.59
CA GLY A 107 -14.38 11.07 -9.37
C GLY A 107 -14.65 10.13 -8.20
N GLY A 108 -13.79 10.24 -7.20
CA GLY A 108 -13.77 9.43 -5.98
C GLY A 108 -12.39 8.86 -5.65
N ILE A 109 -11.47 8.82 -6.62
CA ILE A 109 -10.14 8.19 -6.47
C ILE A 109 -8.97 9.09 -6.94
N GLU A 110 -9.25 10.33 -7.35
CA GLU A 110 -8.23 11.28 -7.81
C GLU A 110 -7.16 11.58 -6.74
N ASN A 111 -7.56 11.58 -5.46
CA ASN A 111 -6.66 11.76 -4.30
C ASN A 111 -5.69 10.58 -4.10
N LEU A 112 -5.98 9.43 -4.71
CA LEU A 112 -5.18 8.20 -4.64
C LEU A 112 -4.21 8.08 -5.84
N SER A 113 -4.04 9.14 -6.63
CA SER A 113 -3.11 9.19 -7.76
C SER A 113 -1.65 9.00 -7.33
N GLY A 114 -0.86 8.35 -8.19
CA GLY A 114 0.57 8.09 -8.03
C GLY A 114 0.90 7.05 -6.96
N ILE A 115 -0.08 6.32 -6.42
CA ILE A 115 0.18 5.19 -5.52
C ILE A 115 0.66 4.00 -6.35
N PRO A 116 1.85 3.44 -6.09
CA PRO A 116 2.36 2.29 -6.82
C PRO A 116 1.62 1.01 -6.43
N GLY A 117 1.57 0.09 -7.37
CA GLY A 117 1.04 -1.25 -7.17
C GLY A 117 -0.26 -1.52 -7.91
N GLU A 118 -0.95 -2.56 -7.48
CA GLU A 118 -2.04 -3.16 -8.22
C GLU A 118 -3.34 -3.09 -7.44
N VAL A 119 -4.47 -3.15 -8.16
CA VAL A 119 -5.82 -2.99 -7.61
C VAL A 119 -6.13 -4.01 -6.52
N GLY A 120 -5.70 -5.26 -6.66
CA GLY A 120 -5.88 -6.28 -5.63
C GLY A 120 -5.17 -5.90 -4.32
N ALA A 121 -3.90 -5.52 -4.42
CA ALA A 121 -3.10 -5.08 -3.27
C ALA A 121 -3.65 -3.77 -2.66
N ALA A 122 -4.20 -2.88 -3.49
CA ALA A 122 -4.84 -1.65 -3.06
C ALA A 122 -6.00 -1.94 -2.10
N ALA A 123 -6.85 -2.92 -2.44
CA ALA A 123 -7.92 -3.39 -1.59
C ALA A 123 -7.40 -4.07 -0.31
N VAL A 124 -6.36 -4.91 -0.38
CA VAL A 124 -5.79 -5.58 0.82
C VAL A 124 -5.31 -4.57 1.87
N GLN A 125 -4.60 -3.52 1.45
CA GLN A 125 -3.98 -2.56 2.37
C GLN A 125 -4.94 -1.46 2.83
N ASN A 126 -6.14 -1.35 2.25
CA ASN A 126 -6.96 -0.13 2.33
C ASN A 126 -6.12 1.12 2.04
N ILE A 127 -5.56 1.21 0.83
CA ILE A 127 -4.67 2.32 0.47
C ILE A 127 -5.35 3.65 0.70
N GLY A 128 -4.57 4.65 1.13
CA GLY A 128 -5.12 5.97 1.39
C GLY A 128 -4.09 7.07 1.31
N ALA A 129 -4.49 8.19 0.72
CA ALA A 129 -3.68 9.37 0.58
C ALA A 129 -4.59 10.60 0.52
N TYR A 130 -4.07 11.74 0.98
CA TYR A 130 -4.74 13.04 0.90
C TYR A 130 -6.19 13.05 1.42
N GLY A 131 -6.46 12.33 2.51
CA GLY A 131 -7.77 12.30 3.16
C GLY A 131 -8.81 11.38 2.52
N THR A 132 -8.40 10.53 1.57
CA THR A 132 -9.24 9.51 0.93
C THR A 132 -8.64 8.14 1.15
N GLU A 133 -9.49 7.13 1.32
CA GLU A 133 -9.13 5.72 1.38
C GLU A 133 -9.92 4.92 0.34
N ILE A 134 -9.39 3.81 -0.16
CA ILE A 134 -10.08 3.01 -1.18
C ILE A 134 -11.44 2.48 -0.69
N LYS A 135 -11.57 2.22 0.61
CA LYS A 135 -12.86 1.83 1.22
C LYS A 135 -13.99 2.84 0.96
N ASP A 136 -13.68 4.10 0.68
CA ASP A 136 -14.68 5.13 0.42
C ASP A 136 -15.41 4.90 -0.91
N VAL A 137 -14.82 4.10 -1.81
CA VAL A 137 -15.36 3.78 -3.14
C VAL A 137 -15.61 2.30 -3.37
N VAL A 138 -15.01 1.39 -2.60
CA VAL A 138 -15.24 -0.06 -2.76
C VAL A 138 -16.69 -0.39 -2.46
N GLU A 139 -17.35 -1.09 -3.38
CA GLU A 139 -18.68 -1.65 -3.17
C GLU A 139 -18.57 -3.13 -2.76
N THR A 140 -17.80 -3.92 -3.51
CA THR A 140 -17.49 -5.32 -3.20
C THR A 140 -16.09 -5.72 -3.63
N VAL A 141 -15.56 -6.78 -3.02
CA VAL A 141 -14.30 -7.42 -3.38
C VAL A 141 -14.55 -8.89 -3.71
N GLU A 142 -14.19 -9.31 -4.92
CA GLU A 142 -14.27 -10.71 -5.34
C GLU A 142 -12.96 -11.41 -5.03
N THR A 143 -13.07 -12.61 -4.49
CA THR A 143 -11.94 -13.37 -3.97
C THR A 143 -12.06 -14.84 -4.25
N TYR A 144 -10.93 -15.54 -4.16
CA TYR A 144 -10.82 -16.98 -4.17
C TYR A 144 -10.21 -17.46 -2.86
N ASN A 145 -10.90 -18.35 -2.15
CA ASN A 145 -10.43 -18.90 -0.88
C ASN A 145 -9.38 -19.99 -1.13
N GLN A 146 -8.22 -19.88 -0.50
CA GLN A 146 -7.12 -20.83 -0.72
C GLN A 146 -7.33 -22.18 -0.02
N LEU A 147 -8.26 -22.28 0.95
CA LEU A 147 -8.52 -23.52 1.69
C LEU A 147 -9.75 -24.27 1.14
N SER A 148 -10.85 -23.56 0.88
CA SER A 148 -12.09 -24.18 0.38
C SER A 148 -12.13 -24.31 -1.14
N PHE A 149 -11.26 -23.58 -1.86
CA PHE A 149 -11.27 -23.49 -3.32
C PHE A 149 -12.57 -22.89 -3.90
N GLU A 150 -13.25 -22.09 -3.09
CA GLU A 150 -14.50 -21.43 -3.46
C GLU A 150 -14.30 -19.94 -3.71
N LYS A 151 -15.13 -19.41 -4.60
CA LYS A 151 -15.22 -17.97 -4.84
C LYS A 151 -16.07 -17.34 -3.74
N ARG A 152 -15.64 -16.19 -3.24
CA ARG A 152 -16.41 -15.40 -2.27
C ARG A 152 -16.39 -13.93 -2.66
N MET A 153 -17.54 -13.29 -2.53
CA MET A 153 -17.68 -11.85 -2.70
C MET A 153 -17.91 -11.22 -1.33
N PHE A 154 -17.05 -10.28 -0.96
CA PHE A 154 -17.15 -9.52 0.27
C PHE A 154 -17.80 -8.17 -0.04
N THR A 155 -18.78 -7.78 0.76
CA THR A 155 -19.26 -6.40 0.81
C THR A 155 -18.21 -5.48 1.45
N ASN A 156 -18.34 -4.17 1.27
CA ASN A 156 -17.46 -3.19 1.95
C ASN A 156 -17.40 -3.39 3.47
N GLU A 157 -18.54 -3.67 4.10
CA GLU A 157 -18.62 -3.91 5.54
C GLU A 157 -17.85 -5.18 5.96
N GLU A 158 -18.00 -6.27 5.20
CA GLU A 158 -17.28 -7.53 5.45
C GLU A 158 -15.77 -7.44 5.19
N CYS A 159 -15.32 -6.44 4.42
CA CYS A 159 -13.89 -6.20 4.24
C CYS A 159 -13.20 -5.66 5.51
N LEU A 160 -13.97 -5.21 6.51
CA LEU A 160 -13.49 -4.74 7.82
C LEU A 160 -12.36 -3.69 7.71
N TYR A 161 -12.51 -2.74 6.79
CA TYR A 161 -11.47 -1.75 6.53
C TYR A 161 -11.17 -0.84 7.71
N SER A 162 -9.89 -0.70 8.03
CA SER A 162 -9.39 0.28 8.99
C SER A 162 -8.08 0.93 8.48
N TYR A 163 -7.42 1.75 9.29
CA TYR A 163 -6.21 2.47 8.84
C TYR A 163 -5.10 1.48 8.48
N ARG A 164 -4.81 1.36 7.18
CA ARG A 164 -3.82 0.42 6.61
C ARG A 164 -4.11 -1.05 6.89
N ASP A 165 -5.39 -1.42 7.04
CA ASP A 165 -5.77 -2.77 7.42
C ASP A 165 -7.11 -3.18 6.80
N SER A 166 -7.29 -4.50 6.65
CA SER A 166 -8.51 -5.14 6.15
C SER A 166 -8.59 -6.59 6.60
N PHE A 167 -9.73 -7.22 6.36
CA PHE A 167 -9.92 -8.66 6.52
C PHE A 167 -8.81 -9.47 5.80
N PHE A 168 -8.41 -9.05 4.60
CA PHE A 168 -7.48 -9.78 3.74
C PHE A 168 -6.02 -9.73 4.20
N LYS A 169 -5.67 -8.79 5.08
CA LYS A 169 -4.29 -8.63 5.55
C LYS A 169 -3.86 -9.73 6.53
N ASN A 170 -4.83 -10.40 7.16
CA ASN A 170 -4.62 -11.47 8.14
C ASN A 170 -4.89 -12.85 7.52
N GLU A 171 -3.89 -13.40 6.84
CA GLU A 171 -4.01 -14.63 6.03
C GLU A 171 -4.12 -15.93 6.85
N HIS A 172 -3.82 -15.90 8.17
CA HIS A 172 -3.56 -17.12 8.95
C HIS A 172 -4.76 -18.03 9.25
N ASN A 173 -6.00 -17.53 9.13
CA ASN A 173 -7.19 -18.31 9.47
C ASN A 173 -8.14 -18.53 8.29
N ASP A 174 -8.23 -17.58 7.36
CA ASP A 174 -9.18 -17.61 6.25
C ASP A 174 -8.59 -16.92 5.01
N PRO A 175 -7.57 -17.51 4.38
CA PRO A 175 -6.78 -16.87 3.34
C PRO A 175 -7.57 -16.71 2.05
N HIS A 176 -7.76 -15.45 1.64
CA HIS A 176 -8.45 -15.08 0.42
C HIS A 176 -7.52 -14.33 -0.53
N ILE A 177 -7.53 -14.73 -1.80
CA ILE A 177 -6.84 -14.01 -2.88
C ILE A 177 -7.85 -13.10 -3.58
N VAL A 178 -7.56 -11.80 -3.64
CA VAL A 178 -8.38 -10.84 -4.36
C VAL A 178 -8.23 -11.06 -5.87
N THR A 179 -9.36 -11.23 -6.57
CA THR A 179 -9.40 -11.49 -8.03
C THR A 179 -9.96 -10.29 -8.79
N TYR A 180 -10.99 -9.63 -8.23
CA TYR A 180 -11.53 -8.37 -8.74
C TYR A 180 -11.91 -7.43 -7.60
N VAL A 181 -11.85 -6.13 -7.85
CA VAL A 181 -12.35 -5.09 -6.95
C VAL A 181 -13.41 -4.29 -7.69
N ASN A 182 -14.58 -4.14 -7.05
CA ASN A 182 -15.69 -3.37 -7.59
C ASN A 182 -15.75 -2.02 -6.90
N ILE A 183 -15.52 -0.92 -7.65
CA ILE A 183 -15.52 0.45 -7.11
C ILE A 183 -16.62 1.29 -7.73
N ARG A 184 -17.29 2.07 -6.88
CA ARG A 184 -18.36 3.00 -7.23
C ARG A 184 -17.81 4.43 -7.30
N LEU A 185 -17.85 5.01 -8.49
CA LEU A 185 -17.37 6.37 -8.77
C LEU A 185 -18.51 7.32 -9.12
N SER A 186 -18.29 8.61 -8.90
CA SER A 186 -19.26 9.68 -9.13
C SER A 186 -19.03 10.39 -10.46
N LYS A 187 -20.08 10.58 -11.26
CA LYS A 187 -20.09 11.46 -12.44
C LYS A 187 -20.25 12.95 -12.06
N LYS A 188 -20.58 13.22 -10.80
CA LYS A 188 -20.70 14.57 -10.20
C LYS A 188 -19.70 14.69 -9.04
N PRO A 189 -18.39 14.81 -9.33
CA PRO A 189 -17.35 14.69 -8.32
C PRO A 189 -17.42 15.82 -7.29
N ARG A 190 -17.11 15.49 -6.03
CA ARG A 190 -16.84 16.45 -4.96
C ARG A 190 -15.39 16.31 -4.53
N PHE A 191 -14.63 17.39 -4.61
CA PHE A 191 -13.19 17.33 -4.40
C PHE A 191 -12.82 17.44 -2.91
N SER A 192 -12.03 16.49 -2.43
CA SER A 192 -11.43 16.53 -1.10
C SER A 192 -10.06 17.23 -1.18
N VAL A 193 -10.03 18.55 -0.97
CA VAL A 193 -8.83 19.37 -1.24
C VAL A 193 -8.16 19.95 0.02
N ASN A 194 -8.72 19.69 1.21
CA ASN A 194 -8.28 20.34 2.45
C ASN A 194 -7.17 19.57 3.20
N TYR A 195 -6.59 18.52 2.59
CA TYR A 195 -5.57 17.70 3.25
C TYR A 195 -4.15 18.16 2.95
N GLY A 196 -3.40 18.49 4.00
CA GLY A 196 -1.99 18.89 3.91
C GLY A 196 -1.79 20.05 2.91
N ASN A 197 -0.74 19.95 2.09
CA ASN A 197 -0.37 21.00 1.14
C ASN A 197 -1.18 20.94 -0.17
N LEU A 198 -2.19 20.07 -0.28
CA LEU A 198 -2.94 19.90 -1.54
C LEU A 198 -3.67 21.18 -1.95
N LYS A 199 -4.23 21.92 -0.99
CA LYS A 199 -4.89 23.20 -1.25
C LYS A 199 -3.93 24.26 -1.81
N GLU A 200 -2.69 24.29 -1.29
CA GLU A 200 -1.65 25.23 -1.73
C GLU A 200 -1.15 24.88 -3.14
N GLU A 201 -0.94 23.59 -3.42
CA GLU A 201 -0.54 23.14 -4.76
C GLU A 201 -1.64 23.40 -5.79
N LEU A 202 -2.91 23.18 -5.42
CA LEU A 202 -4.06 23.45 -6.27
C LEU A 202 -4.26 24.93 -6.59
N ALA A 203 -3.76 25.85 -5.76
CA ALA A 203 -3.82 27.29 -6.04
C ALA A 203 -3.03 27.69 -7.30
N LYS A 204 -2.13 26.81 -7.80
CA LYS A 204 -1.39 26.99 -9.06
C LYS A 204 -2.24 26.73 -10.31
N TYR A 205 -3.42 26.12 -10.15
CA TYR A 205 -4.30 25.75 -11.26
C TYR A 205 -5.44 26.77 -11.43
N PRO A 206 -5.86 27.07 -12.67
CA PRO A 206 -6.91 28.06 -12.93
C PRO A 206 -8.29 27.61 -12.46
N LYS A 207 -8.53 26.29 -12.36
CA LYS A 207 -9.79 25.70 -11.91
C LYS A 207 -9.52 24.34 -11.28
N ILE A 208 -10.27 24.03 -10.22
CA ILE A 208 -10.28 22.69 -9.63
C ILE A 208 -11.08 21.74 -10.53
N THR A 209 -10.38 20.76 -11.09
CA THR A 209 -10.92 19.66 -11.92
C THR A 209 -10.33 18.34 -11.42
N LEU A 210 -10.88 17.20 -11.84
CA LEU A 210 -10.30 15.88 -11.52
C LEU A 210 -8.84 15.78 -11.96
N GLN A 211 -8.53 16.27 -13.18
CA GLN A 211 -7.17 16.32 -13.69
C GLN A 211 -6.27 17.22 -12.83
N ALA A 212 -6.73 18.41 -12.44
CA ALA A 212 -5.94 19.31 -11.59
C ALA A 212 -5.65 18.70 -10.21
N VAL A 213 -6.61 17.99 -9.61
CA VAL A 213 -6.39 17.28 -8.33
C VAL A 213 -5.38 16.16 -8.51
N ARG A 214 -5.52 15.33 -9.55
CA ARG A 214 -4.56 14.28 -9.89
C ARG A 214 -3.14 14.85 -10.08
N ASP A 215 -2.99 15.88 -10.89
CA ASP A 215 -1.69 16.50 -11.20
C ASP A 215 -1.05 17.11 -9.94
N ALA A 216 -1.84 17.80 -9.11
CA ALA A 216 -1.36 18.35 -7.84
C ALA A 216 -0.91 17.24 -6.87
N VAL A 217 -1.68 16.16 -6.76
CA VAL A 217 -1.32 14.99 -5.94
C VAL A 217 -0.01 14.36 -6.41
N ILE A 218 0.13 14.10 -7.71
CA ILE A 218 1.33 13.53 -8.32
C ILE A 218 2.53 14.45 -8.10
N SER A 219 2.39 15.76 -8.33
CA SER A 219 3.42 16.77 -8.05
C SER A 219 3.92 16.71 -6.60
N ILE A 220 3.01 16.73 -5.62
CA ILE A 220 3.40 16.66 -4.20
C ILE A 220 4.10 15.34 -3.87
N ARG A 221 3.67 14.23 -4.48
CA ARG A 221 4.29 12.91 -4.27
C ARG A 221 5.73 12.90 -4.78
N HIS A 222 5.99 13.34 -6.01
CA HIS A 222 7.35 13.38 -6.57
C HIS A 222 8.29 14.30 -5.79
N GLN A 223 7.78 15.36 -5.16
CA GLN A 223 8.58 16.23 -4.31
C GLN A 223 9.05 15.54 -3.02
N LYS A 224 8.28 14.55 -2.52
CA LYS A 224 8.48 13.96 -1.17
C LYS A 224 8.94 12.52 -1.19
N LEU A 225 8.58 11.75 -2.21
CA LEU A 225 8.82 10.32 -2.29
C LEU A 225 9.82 10.04 -3.43
N PRO A 226 10.80 9.14 -3.23
CA PRO A 226 11.64 8.69 -4.31
C PRO A 226 10.84 7.76 -5.23
N ASP A 227 11.09 7.84 -6.53
CA ASP A 227 10.61 6.85 -7.48
C ASP A 227 11.28 5.51 -7.17
N PRO A 228 10.53 4.43 -6.88
CA PRO A 228 11.14 3.13 -6.60
C PRO A 228 11.99 2.58 -7.74
N ASP A 229 11.65 2.90 -9.00
CA ASP A 229 12.43 2.44 -10.17
C ASP A 229 13.80 3.14 -10.25
N GLU A 230 13.95 4.32 -9.64
CA GLU A 230 15.23 5.04 -9.53
C GLU A 230 15.97 4.72 -8.23
N LEU A 231 15.23 4.56 -7.14
CA LEU A 231 15.75 4.36 -5.79
C LEU A 231 14.84 3.43 -5.00
N GLY A 232 15.20 2.15 -4.98
CA GLY A 232 14.35 1.08 -4.48
C GLY A 232 13.80 1.35 -3.07
N ASN A 233 12.48 1.33 -2.92
CA ASN A 233 11.78 1.59 -1.67
C ASN A 233 10.37 1.00 -1.68
N ALA A 234 9.77 0.80 -0.49
CA ALA A 234 8.37 0.37 -0.35
C ALA A 234 7.47 1.50 0.20
N GLY A 235 7.78 2.76 -0.15
CA GLY A 235 7.09 3.93 0.37
C GLY A 235 7.33 4.15 1.87
N SER A 236 6.28 4.59 2.58
CA SER A 236 6.37 4.77 4.03
C SER A 236 6.57 3.43 4.71
N PHE A 237 7.73 3.24 5.34
CA PHE A 237 8.09 2.00 6.00
C PHE A 237 7.29 1.77 7.29
N PHE A 238 6.92 2.84 8.01
CA PHE A 238 6.20 2.79 9.27
C PHE A 238 4.83 3.45 9.19
N MET A 239 3.86 2.88 9.91
CA MET A 239 2.58 3.54 10.16
C MET A 239 2.76 4.69 11.16
N ASN A 240 1.84 5.66 11.10
CA ASN A 240 1.79 6.71 12.12
C ASN A 240 1.16 6.16 13.42
N PRO A 241 1.85 6.21 14.56
CA PRO A 241 1.33 5.70 15.83
C PRO A 241 0.13 6.52 16.31
N VAL A 242 -0.83 5.83 16.93
CA VAL A 242 -1.97 6.43 17.62
C VAL A 242 -1.76 6.26 19.12
N ILE A 243 -1.62 7.37 19.83
CA ILE A 243 -1.28 7.40 21.27
C ILE A 243 -2.35 8.14 22.09
N PRO A 244 -2.47 7.87 23.40
CA PRO A 244 -3.34 8.65 24.27
C PRO A 244 -2.96 10.13 24.31
N VAL A 245 -3.96 11.02 24.33
CA VAL A 245 -3.76 12.48 24.44
C VAL A 245 -2.89 12.84 25.65
N VAL A 246 -3.08 12.16 26.78
CA VAL A 246 -2.30 12.39 28.00
C VAL A 246 -0.79 12.16 27.79
N HIS A 247 -0.41 11.19 26.95
CA HIS A 247 1.00 10.95 26.60
C HIS A 247 1.49 12.05 25.67
N TYR A 248 0.73 12.35 24.62
CA TYR A 248 1.06 13.43 23.69
C TYR A 248 1.29 14.78 24.40
N GLU A 249 0.43 15.18 25.33
CA GLU A 249 0.57 16.43 26.08
C GLU A 249 1.85 16.49 26.93
N LYS A 250 2.34 15.35 27.43
CA LYS A 250 3.64 15.29 28.12
C LYS A 250 4.78 15.53 27.15
N LEU A 251 4.74 14.89 25.97
CA LEU A 251 5.76 15.06 24.94
C LEU A 251 5.74 16.47 24.33
N LYS A 252 4.56 17.04 24.10
CA LYS A 252 4.38 18.38 23.53
C LYS A 252 5.04 19.48 24.36
N ARG A 253 5.14 19.30 25.69
CA ARG A 253 5.89 20.21 26.58
C ARG A 253 7.39 20.17 26.34
N GLN A 254 7.94 19.01 26.01
CA GLN A 254 9.36 18.82 25.68
C GLN A 254 9.66 19.15 24.22
N TYR A 255 8.66 18.95 23.35
CA TYR A 255 8.75 19.14 21.91
C TYR A 255 7.60 20.03 21.42
N PRO A 256 7.69 21.37 21.58
CA PRO A 256 6.60 22.30 21.27
C PRO A 256 6.09 22.23 19.83
N ASP A 257 6.96 21.85 18.88
CA ASP A 257 6.62 21.75 17.45
C ASP A 257 6.10 20.37 17.02
N MET A 258 5.93 19.42 17.96
CA MET A 258 5.47 18.05 17.66
C MET A 258 4.09 18.07 16.97
N PRO A 259 3.95 17.60 15.72
CA PRO A 259 2.67 17.61 15.03
C PRO A 259 1.76 16.49 15.54
N SER A 260 0.45 16.69 15.42
CA SER A 260 -0.54 15.64 15.68
C SER A 260 -1.81 15.85 14.87
N TYR A 261 -2.55 14.76 14.69
CA TYR A 261 -3.86 14.77 14.06
C TYR A 261 -4.86 14.04 14.98
N PRO A 262 -6.12 14.48 15.08
CA PRO A 262 -7.15 13.76 15.82
C PRO A 262 -7.29 12.30 15.33
N ALA A 263 -7.47 11.35 16.24
CA ALA A 263 -7.56 9.92 15.92
C ALA A 263 -8.67 9.19 16.72
N GLY A 264 -9.75 9.91 17.04
CA GLY A 264 -10.85 9.42 17.88
C GLY A 264 -10.77 9.91 19.33
N GLU A 265 -11.72 9.47 20.15
CA GLU A 265 -11.85 9.93 21.54
C GLU A 265 -10.57 9.65 22.35
N GLY A 266 -10.02 10.71 22.96
CA GLY A 266 -8.86 10.61 23.83
C GLY A 266 -7.55 10.19 23.15
N LYS A 267 -7.51 10.12 21.81
CA LYS A 267 -6.34 9.64 21.05
C LYS A 267 -5.92 10.63 19.97
N VAL A 268 -4.62 10.69 19.73
CA VAL A 268 -4.02 11.45 18.63
C VAL A 268 -3.08 10.59 17.81
N LYS A 269 -3.05 10.83 16.51
CA LYS A 269 -2.10 10.24 15.58
C LYS A 269 -0.90 11.15 15.46
N VAL A 270 0.27 10.62 15.76
CA VAL A 270 1.55 11.34 15.68
C VAL A 270 2.27 10.93 14.40
N PRO A 271 2.76 11.87 13.58
CA PRO A 271 3.53 11.54 12.39
C PRO A 271 4.85 10.83 12.72
N ALA A 272 4.98 9.55 12.33
CA ALA A 272 6.19 8.76 12.57
C ALA A 272 7.41 9.37 11.87
N GLY A 273 7.24 9.98 10.69
CA GLY A 273 8.33 10.69 10.01
C GLY A 273 8.95 11.80 10.86
N TRP A 274 8.14 12.54 11.63
CA TRP A 274 8.66 13.56 12.55
C TRP A 274 9.46 12.91 13.69
N LEU A 275 8.97 11.82 14.27
CA LEU A 275 9.68 11.08 15.33
C LEU A 275 11.06 10.58 14.86
N ILE A 276 11.10 9.97 13.67
CA ILE A 276 12.32 9.43 13.06
C ILE A 276 13.31 10.55 12.73
N GLU A 277 12.82 11.67 12.21
CA GLU A 277 13.64 12.86 11.94
C GLU A 277 14.25 13.42 13.22
N GLN A 278 13.48 13.51 14.30
CA GLN A 278 14.01 13.96 15.59
C GLN A 278 15.07 13.00 16.14
N CYS A 279 14.94 11.69 15.92
CA CYS A 279 15.99 10.70 16.22
C CYS A 279 17.22 10.83 15.31
N GLY A 280 17.19 11.72 14.32
CA GLY A 280 18.32 12.07 13.48
C GLY A 280 18.63 11.05 12.40
N PHE A 281 17.66 10.23 11.97
CA PHE A 281 17.89 9.24 10.91
C PHE A 281 17.75 9.81 9.49
N LYS A 282 16.91 10.82 9.30
CA LYS A 282 16.62 11.41 7.98
C LYS A 282 17.91 11.82 7.23
N GLY A 283 18.06 11.35 6.00
CA GLY A 283 19.22 11.62 5.15
C GLY A 283 20.48 10.84 5.52
N LYS A 284 20.44 9.92 6.49
CA LYS A 284 21.60 9.09 6.86
C LYS A 284 21.61 7.78 6.09
N SER A 285 22.83 7.35 5.77
CA SER A 285 23.14 6.03 5.23
C SER A 285 23.66 5.11 6.33
N HIS A 286 23.28 3.85 6.25
CA HIS A 286 23.63 2.76 7.16
C HIS A 286 24.13 1.59 6.29
N GLY A 287 25.33 1.72 5.73
CA GLY A 287 25.80 0.83 4.66
C GLY A 287 25.02 1.06 3.37
N ALA A 288 24.47 -0.01 2.79
CA ALA A 288 23.67 0.06 1.56
C ALA A 288 22.20 0.49 1.78
N VAL A 289 21.78 0.68 3.04
CA VAL A 289 20.43 1.15 3.38
C VAL A 289 20.47 2.63 3.72
N GLY A 290 19.53 3.42 3.23
CA GLY A 290 19.39 4.83 3.59
C GLY A 290 18.02 5.14 4.19
N VAL A 291 17.93 6.26 4.92
CA VAL A 291 16.66 6.94 5.21
C VAL A 291 16.56 8.15 4.30
N TYR A 292 15.52 8.24 3.49
CA TYR A 292 15.43 9.24 2.43
C TYR A 292 15.44 10.67 2.97
N GLU A 293 16.24 11.54 2.34
CA GLU A 293 16.50 12.90 2.81
C GLU A 293 15.26 13.80 2.82
N LYS A 294 14.29 13.55 1.93
CA LYS A 294 13.05 14.35 1.82
C LYS A 294 11.91 13.80 2.66
N GLN A 295 11.99 12.54 3.09
CA GLN A 295 10.93 11.87 3.86
C GLN A 295 11.49 10.78 4.76
N ALA A 296 11.52 11.03 6.07
CA ALA A 296 12.10 10.14 7.08
C ALA A 296 11.36 8.80 7.25
N LEU A 297 10.13 8.69 6.72
CA LEU A 297 9.39 7.42 6.69
C LEU A 297 9.91 6.44 5.65
N VAL A 298 10.66 6.90 4.65
CA VAL A 298 11.05 6.06 3.51
C VAL A 298 12.45 5.52 3.74
N LEU A 299 12.54 4.19 3.88
CA LEU A 299 13.82 3.48 3.78
C LEU A 299 14.10 3.19 2.31
N VAL A 300 15.36 3.33 1.91
CA VAL A 300 15.81 3.19 0.52
C VAL A 300 16.94 2.17 0.41
N ASN A 301 16.92 1.40 -0.67
CA ASN A 301 18.03 0.60 -1.14
C ASN A 301 18.97 1.51 -1.96
N LEU A 302 20.19 1.74 -1.48
CA LEU A 302 21.21 2.56 -2.16
C LEU A 302 21.99 1.78 -3.24
N GLY A 303 21.56 0.56 -3.57
CA GLY A 303 22.07 -0.25 -4.68
C GLY A 303 22.19 -1.74 -4.33
N GLU A 304 22.87 -2.05 -3.23
CA GLU A 304 23.22 -3.44 -2.85
C GLU A 304 22.61 -3.88 -1.51
N ALA A 305 21.56 -3.21 -1.04
CA ALA A 305 20.93 -3.56 0.23
C ALA A 305 20.36 -4.98 0.19
N LYS A 306 20.49 -5.70 1.31
CA LYS A 306 19.81 -6.96 1.55
C LYS A 306 18.62 -6.73 2.48
N GLY A 307 17.60 -7.58 2.36
CA GLY A 307 16.38 -7.43 3.14
C GLY A 307 16.61 -7.41 4.65
N HIS A 308 17.47 -8.30 5.17
CA HIS A 308 17.84 -8.29 6.58
C HIS A 308 18.57 -7.02 7.03
N GLU A 309 19.32 -6.35 6.16
CA GLU A 309 19.97 -5.08 6.49
C GLU A 309 18.94 -3.96 6.63
N ILE A 310 17.94 -3.92 5.74
CA ILE A 310 16.82 -2.98 5.83
C ILE A 310 16.04 -3.23 7.13
N ALA A 311 15.79 -4.50 7.47
CA ALA A 311 15.14 -4.86 8.72
C ALA A 311 15.93 -4.41 9.96
N LEU A 312 17.25 -4.56 9.96
CA LEU A 312 18.10 -4.09 11.08
C LEU A 312 18.07 -2.57 11.25
N VAL A 313 18.06 -1.82 10.15
CA VAL A 313 17.91 -0.35 10.19
C VAL A 313 16.51 0.03 10.71
N ALA A 314 15.47 -0.67 10.25
CA ALA A 314 14.12 -0.46 10.73
C ALA A 314 13.99 -0.70 12.24
N GLU A 315 14.54 -1.80 12.76
CA GLU A 315 14.55 -2.08 14.21
C GLU A 315 15.37 -1.05 14.99
N SER A 316 16.49 -0.58 14.45
CA SER A 316 17.27 0.52 15.08
C SER A 316 16.46 1.81 15.20
N ILE A 317 15.64 2.12 14.18
CA ILE A 317 14.73 3.26 14.19
C ILE A 317 13.62 3.06 15.24
N ARG A 318 13.00 1.88 15.31
CA ARG A 318 11.98 1.56 16.31
C ARG A 318 12.50 1.74 17.73
N THR A 319 13.65 1.16 18.03
CA THR A 319 14.32 1.30 19.34
C THR A 319 14.60 2.76 19.67
N ALA A 320 15.17 3.53 18.75
CA ALA A 320 15.47 4.94 19.00
C ALA A 320 14.21 5.80 19.25
N VAL A 321 13.12 5.53 18.53
CA VAL A 321 11.83 6.22 18.73
C VAL A 321 11.20 5.83 20.07
N HIS A 322 11.24 4.54 20.42
CA HIS A 322 10.79 4.06 21.72
C HIS A 322 11.60 4.70 22.85
N ASP A 323 12.93 4.64 22.81
CA ASP A 323 13.79 5.14 23.89
C ASP A 323 13.66 6.65 24.09
N ARG A 324 13.42 7.41 23.00
CA ARG A 324 13.33 8.87 23.06
C ARG A 324 11.93 9.39 23.43
N PHE A 325 10.87 8.74 22.96
CA PHE A 325 9.49 9.24 23.09
C PHE A 325 8.57 8.33 23.92
N GLY A 326 9.00 7.11 24.22
CA GLY A 326 8.15 6.05 24.76
C GLY A 326 7.05 5.63 23.79
N ILE A 327 7.24 5.84 22.48
CA ILE A 327 6.25 5.53 21.44
C ILE A 327 6.75 4.34 20.64
N GLU A 328 5.92 3.30 20.54
CA GLU A 328 6.13 2.20 19.61
C GLU A 328 5.63 2.59 18.21
N ILE A 329 6.47 2.35 17.20
CA ILE A 329 6.09 2.47 15.78
C ILE A 329 6.16 1.09 15.13
N MET A 330 5.19 0.82 14.27
CA MET A 330 5.00 -0.47 13.62
C MET A 330 5.25 -0.34 12.11
N PRO A 331 5.95 -1.29 11.48
CA PRO A 331 6.08 -1.31 10.04
C PRO A 331 4.71 -1.35 9.34
N GLU A 332 4.58 -0.59 8.25
CA GLU A 332 3.48 -0.71 7.28
C GLU A 332 3.77 -1.82 6.25
N VAL A 333 5.06 -2.00 5.95
CA VAL A 333 5.61 -3.00 5.03
C VAL A 333 5.48 -4.40 5.62
N LYS A 334 5.04 -5.37 4.82
CA LYS A 334 4.97 -6.79 5.22
C LYS A 334 6.34 -7.43 5.06
N TYR A 335 6.88 -7.94 6.16
CA TYR A 335 8.11 -8.71 6.15
C TYR A 335 7.81 -10.11 5.62
N VAL A 336 8.65 -10.59 4.71
CA VAL A 336 8.56 -11.91 4.09
C VAL A 336 9.89 -12.62 4.29
N GLY A 337 9.89 -13.82 4.85
CA GLY A 337 11.11 -14.56 5.19
C GLY A 337 10.91 -16.05 5.23
#